data_AF-A0A1F8LYX9-F1
#
_entry.id   AF-A0A1F8LYX9-F1
#
_cell.length_a   1.000
_cell.length_b   1.000
_cell.length_c   1.000
_cell.angle_alpha   90.00
_cell.angle_beta   90.00
_cell.angle_gamma   90.00
#
_symmetry.space_group_name_H-M   'P 1'
#
loop_
_entity.id
_entity.type
_entity.pdbx_description
1 polymer ?
#
loop_
_entity_poly.entity_id
_entity_poly.type
_entity_poly.pdbx_seq_one_letter_code
_entity_poly.pdbx_strand_id
1 'polypeptide(L)' 'MYFPTLVEVPMARMFLDLGMGKGVLLAYLLADPVISLPSILVVRRFIGNKRLFWYVGLIIVCCTAAGLIYGFVTSL' A
#
# COMPACT_ATOMS: atom_id res chain seq x y z
N MET A 1 -4.65 -12.40 -5.09
CA MET A 1 -3.67 -13.35 -4.52
C MET A 1 -2.94 -12.59 -3.44
N TYR A 2 -2.80 -13.17 -2.25
CA TYR A 2 -1.95 -12.60 -1.20
C TYR A 2 -0.50 -12.76 -1.66
N PHE A 3 0.26 -11.68 -1.76
CA PHE A 3 1.68 -11.79 -2.03
C PHE A 3 2.31 -12.53 -0.84
N PRO A 4 3.15 -13.55 -1.06
CA PRO A 4 3.80 -14.21 0.06
C PRO A 4 4.62 -13.14 0.79
N THR A 5 4.49 -13.04 2.11
CA THR A 5 5.34 -12.18 2.94
C THR A 5 6.84 -12.40 2.67
N LEU A 6 7.18 -13.59 2.19
CA LEU A 6 8.51 -13.96 1.68
C LEU A 6 9.02 -13.10 0.51
N VAL A 7 8.17 -12.42 -0.25
CA VAL A 7 8.55 -11.56 -1.37
C VAL A 7 8.43 -10.08 -1.00
N GLU A 8 7.40 -9.71 -0.25
CA GLU A 8 7.18 -8.32 0.19
C GLU A 8 8.28 -7.82 1.13
N VAL A 9 8.73 -8.66 2.07
CA VAL A 9 9.75 -8.28 3.06
C VAL A 9 11.12 -8.03 2.40
N PRO A 10 11.63 -8.90 1.51
CA PRO A 10 12.85 -8.61 0.75
C PRO A 10 12.73 -7.38 -0.15
N MET A 11 11.61 -7.19 -0.85
CA MET A 11 11.36 -5.99 -1.67
C MET A 11 11.41 -4.72 -0.83
N ALA A 12 10.74 -4.73 0.33
CA ALA A 12 10.78 -3.61 1.25
C ALA A 12 12.20 -3.33 1.75
N ARG A 13 12.99 -4.38 2.00
CA ARG A 13 14.40 -4.22 2.36
C ARG A 13 15.22 -3.60 1.24
N MET A 14 15.03 -4.05 -0.01
CA MET A 14 15.70 -3.46 -1.17
C MET A 14 15.36 -1.98 -1.33
N PHE A 15 14.09 -1.58 -1.15
CA PHE A 15 13.71 -0.17 -1.22
C PHE A 15 14.34 0.67 -0.11
N LEU A 16 14.45 0.13 1.12
CA LEU A 16 15.20 0.79 2.19
C LEU A 16 16.68 0.96 1.83
N ASP A 17 17.31 -0.08 1.28
CA ASP A 17 18.71 -0.06 0.87
C ASP A 17 18.95 0.95 -0.28
N LEU A 18 17.94 1.20 -1.13
CA LEU A 18 17.93 2.26 -2.15
C LEU A 18 17.67 3.67 -1.60
N GLY A 19 17.50 3.83 -0.28
CA GLY A 19 17.31 5.12 0.38
C GLY A 19 15.86 5.56 0.55
N MET A 20 14.88 4.66 0.37
CA MET A 20 13.48 4.99 0.58
C MET A 20 13.18 5.25 2.06
N GLY A 21 12.46 6.33 2.37
CA GLY A 21 12.11 6.67 3.74
C GLY A 21 11.16 5.63 4.37
N LYS A 22 11.37 5.34 5.67
CA LYS A 22 10.57 4.34 6.41
C LYS A 22 9.06 4.60 6.38
N GLY A 23 8.63 5.86 6.39
CA GLY A 23 7.23 6.26 6.24
C GLY A 23 6.64 5.92 4.88
N VAL A 24 7.39 6.17 3.81
CA VAL A 24 6.99 5.83 2.44
C VAL A 24 6.93 4.32 2.26
N LEU A 25 7.89 3.59 2.85
CA LEU A 25 7.90 2.13 2.87
C LEU A 25 6.66 1.55 3.55
N LEU A 26 6.27 2.11 4.69
CA LEU A 26 5.08 1.67 5.42
C LEU A 26 3.81 1.93 4.60
N ALA A 27 3.69 3.09 3.95
CA ALA A 27 2.57 3.37 3.04
C ALA A 27 2.52 2.34 1.89
N TYR A 28 3.66 2.00 1.29
CA TYR A 28 3.78 0.99 0.24
C TYR A 28 3.30 -0.38 0.74
N LEU A 29 3.84 -0.86 1.86
CA LEU A 29 3.48 -2.16 2.44
C LEU A 29 1.99 -2.28 2.77
N LEU A 30 1.36 -1.19 3.23
CA LEU A 30 -0.08 -1.18 3.52
C LEU A 30 -0.94 -1.19 2.24
N ALA A 31 -0.48 -0.53 1.17
CA ALA A 31 -1.25 -0.36 -0.05
C ALA A 31 -1.08 -1.53 -1.05
N ASP A 32 0.11 -2.14 -1.09
CA ASP A 32 0.52 -3.15 -2.08
C ASP A 32 -0.47 -4.34 -2.24
N PRO A 33 -0.88 -5.05 -1.17
CA PRO A 33 -1.77 -6.20 -1.33
C PRO A 33 -3.19 -5.80 -1.78
N VAL A 34 -3.61 -4.56 -1.50
CA VAL A 34 -4.99 -4.09 -1.67
C VAL A 34 -5.21 -3.41 -3.02
N ILE A 35 -4.24 -2.63 -3.49
CA ILE A 35 -4.31 -1.86 -4.75
C ILE A 35 -3.75 -2.65 -5.94
N SER A 36 -3.24 -3.86 -5.75
CA SER A 36 -2.76 -4.67 -6.87
C SER A 36 -3.84 -4.80 -7.96
N LEU A 37 -3.42 -4.64 -9.22
CA LEU A 37 -4.28 -4.71 -10.40
C LEU A 37 -5.20 -5.96 -10.40
N PRO A 38 -4.73 -7.18 -10.07
CA PRO A 38 -5.61 -8.34 -9.94
C PRO A 38 -6.65 -8.19 -8.82
N SER A 39 -6.30 -7.64 -7.65
CA SER A 39 -7.26 -7.38 -6.55
C SER A 39 -8.33 -6.39 -6.98
N ILE A 40 -7.94 -5.26 -7.60
CA ILE A 40 -8.88 -4.24 -8.10
C ILE A 40 -9.82 -4.82 -9.15
N LEU A 41 -9.31 -5.60 -10.11
CA LEU A 41 -10.13 -6.21 -11.16
C LEU A 41 -11.13 -7.23 -10.61
N VAL A 42 -10.74 -8.01 -9.60
CA VAL A 42 -11.63 -8.95 -8.92
C VAL A 42 -12.70 -8.18 -8.15
N VAL A 43 -12.34 -7.22 -7.31
CA VAL A 43 -13.28 -6.42 -6.51
C VAL A 43 -14.25 -5.65 -7.42
N ARG A 44 -13.76 -5.09 -8.53
CA ARG A 44 -14.57 -4.38 -9.53
C ARG A 44 -15.75 -5.22 -10.02
N ARG A 45 -15.59 -6.53 -10.19
CA ARG A 45 -16.65 -7.45 -10.65
C ARG A 45 -17.80 -7.58 -9.62
N PHE A 46 -17.53 -7.34 -8.34
CA PHE A 46 -18.54 -7.45 -7.27
C PHE A 46 -19.23 -6.12 -6.93
N ILE A 47 -18.48 -5.03 -6.84
CA ILE A 47 -19.01 -3.74 -6.34
C ILE A 47 -19.26 -2.69 -7.43
N GLY A 48 -18.79 -2.94 -8.67
CA GLY A 48 -18.93 -2.03 -9.80
C GLY A 48 -18.02 -0.80 -9.73
N ASN A 49 -17.95 -0.04 -10.84
CA ASN A 49 -16.96 1.03 -11.03
C ASN A 49 -17.11 2.21 -10.04
N LYS A 50 -18.35 2.65 -9.73
CA LYS A 50 -18.58 3.80 -8.84
C LYS A 50 -18.06 3.54 -7.42
N ARG A 51 -18.32 2.35 -6.87
CA ARG A 51 -17.89 1.99 -5.51
C ARG A 51 -16.40 1.67 -5.47
N LEU A 52 -15.87 1.07 -6.54
CA LEU A 52 -14.44 0.83 -6.69
C LEU A 52 -13.61 2.11 -6.58
N PHE A 53 -14.07 3.21 -7.19
CA PHE A 53 -13.37 4.50 -7.10
C PHE A 53 -13.22 4.97 -5.65
N TRP A 54 -14.31 4.94 -4.87
CA TRP A 54 -14.26 5.31 -3.45
C TRP A 54 -13.43 4.34 -2.62
N TYR A 55 -13.53 3.04 -2.91
CA TYR A 55 -12.73 2.01 -2.26
C TYR A 55 -11.23 2.26 -2.44
N VAL A 56 -10.77 2.42 -3.68
CA VAL A 56 -9.35 2.68 -4.00
C VAL A 56 -8.92 4.03 -3.43
N GLY A 57 -9.74 5.07 -3.59
CA GLY A 57 -9.44 6.41 -3.08
C GLY A 57 -9.23 6.45 -1.57
N LEU A 58 -10.09 5.78 -0.80
CA LEU A 58 -9.96 5.68 0.65
C LEU A 58 -8.69 4.94 1.07
N ILE A 59 -8.34 3.84 0.39
CA ILE A 59 -7.11 3.10 0.69
C ILE A 59 -5.89 3.99 0.44
N ILE A 60 -5.83 4.68 -0.71
CA ILE A 60 -4.72 5.58 -1.03
C ILE A 60 -4.57 6.65 0.06
N VAL A 61 -5.66 7.31 0.45
CA VAL A 61 -5.64 8.37 1.46
C VAL A 61 -5.20 7.82 2.82
N CYS A 62 -5.80 6.73 3.29
CA CYS A 62 -5.48 6.17 4.61
C CYS A 62 -4.04 5.63 4.69
N CYS A 63 -3.57 4.89 3.68
CA CYS A 63 -2.21 4.35 3.65
C CYS A 63 -1.16 5.46 3.56
N THR A 64 -1.42 6.48 2.73
CA THR A 64 -0.52 7.64 2.63
C THR A 64 -0.48 8.41 3.94
N ALA A 65 -1.63 8.69 4.55
CA ALA A 65 -1.69 9.37 5.84
C ALA A 65 -0.96 8.58 6.94
N ALA A 66 -1.18 7.25 7.02
CA ALA A 66 -0.49 6.39 7.98
C ALA A 66 1.05 6.41 7.78
N GLY A 67 1.51 6.33 6.53
CA GLY A 67 2.94 6.40 6.22
C GLY A 67 3.57 7.76 6.54
N LEU A 68 2.85 8.87 6.27
CA LEU A 68 3.30 10.22 6.63
C LEU A 68 3.37 10.40 8.14
N ILE A 69 2.33 9.98 8.88
CA ILE A 69 2.30 10.05 10.35
C ILE A 69 3.45 9.23 10.93
N TYR A 70 3.64 7.99 10.46
CA TYR A 70 4.73 7.14 10.92
C TYR A 70 6.10 7.75 10.61
N GLY A 71 6.29 8.28 9.39
CA GLY A 71 7.52 8.96 9.01
C GLY A 71 7.80 10.17 9.89
N PHE A 72 6.78 10.98 10.17
CA PHE A 72 6.90 12.16 11.04
C PHE A 72 7.22 11.78 12.49
N VAL A 73 6.55 10.78 13.05
CA VAL A 73 6.79 10.32 14.44
C VAL A 73 8.17 9.69 14.60
N THR A 74 8.65 8.96 13.58
CA THR A 74 9.94 8.25 13.65
C THR A 74 11.14 9.09 13.21
N SER A 75 10.92 10.24 12.53
CA SER A 75 11.99 11.20 12.24
C SER A 75 12.15 12.28 13.32
N LEU A 76 11.34 12.23 14.37
CA LEU A 76 11.48 13.02 15.59
C LEU A 76 12.41 12.29 16.58
#